data_AF-A0A376M6G5-F1
#
_entry.id   AF-A0A376M6G5-F1
#
_cell.length_a   1.000
_cell.length_b   1.000
_cell.length_c   1.000
_cell.angle_alpha   90.00
_cell.angle_beta   90.00
_cell.angle_gamma   90.00
#
_symmetry.space_group_name_H-M   'P 1'
#
loop_
_entity.id
_entity.type
_entity.pdbx_description
1 polymer ?
#
loop_
_entity_poly.entity_id
_entity_poly.type
_entity_poly.pdbx_seq_one_letter_code
_entity_poly.pdbx_strand_id
1 'polypeptide(L)'
;MIVVDHTDMRVRGWVGSVDLNDDSRFGHVDMVNAIRSPGSVLKPFVYGLALDEGLIHPASLLQDVPRRTGDYRPGNFDSGFHGPISMSEALVRSLNLPAVQVLEAYGPKRFAAKLRNVGLPLYLPNGAAPNLSLILGGAGAKLEDMAAAYTAFARHGKAGKLRLQPDDPLLERPLMSSGAAWIIRRIMADEAQPLPDGALPRVAPLAWKTGTSYGYRDAWAIGVNARYVIGIWTGRPDGTPVVGQFGFASAVPLLNQVNNILLSRSANLPEDPRPDSVSRGVICWPGGQSLPEGDGNCRRRLATWLLDGSQPPTLLLPEQEGINGIRFPIWLDENGKRVAADCPQARQEMINVWPLPLEPWLPASERRAVRLPPASTICPPYGHDAQLPLQLTGVRDGAIIKRLPGAAEATLPLQSSGGAGERWWFLNGEPLTERGRNVTLHLMDKGDYQLLVMDEVGQIATVKFVMQ
;
A
#
# COMPACT_ATOMS: atom_id res chain seq x y z
N MET A 1 26.29 3.70 -2.14
CA MET A 1 26.04 2.28 -1.78
C MET A 1 26.65 2.01 -0.41
N ILE A 2 25.99 1.16 0.38
CA ILE A 2 26.52 0.63 1.64
C ILE A 2 26.27 -0.89 1.71
N VAL A 3 27.21 -1.65 2.29
CA VAL A 3 27.06 -3.08 2.58
C VAL A 3 27.36 -3.31 4.06
N VAL A 4 26.44 -3.94 4.78
CA VAL A 4 26.54 -4.21 6.21
C VAL A 4 26.44 -5.72 6.42
N ASP A 5 27.41 -6.33 7.11
CA ASP A 5 27.23 -7.69 7.64
C ASP A 5 26.25 -7.60 8.79
N HIS A 6 25.03 -8.09 8.58
CA HIS A 6 23.97 -7.90 9.57
C HIS A 6 24.19 -8.79 10.79
N THR A 7 25.11 -9.76 10.78
CA THR A 7 25.33 -10.66 11.92
C THR A 7 26.08 -9.98 13.07
N ASP A 8 26.93 -9.00 12.75
CA ASP A 8 27.76 -8.29 13.70
C ASP A 8 27.78 -6.76 13.51
N MET A 9 27.01 -6.24 12.55
CA MET A 9 26.85 -4.84 12.16
C MET A 9 28.08 -4.17 11.53
N ARG A 10 29.10 -4.94 11.12
CA ARG A 10 30.29 -4.39 10.46
C ARG A 10 29.96 -3.88 9.07
N VAL A 11 30.38 -2.66 8.77
CA VAL A 11 30.32 -2.12 7.41
C VAL A 11 31.41 -2.77 6.55
N ARG A 12 31.01 -3.43 5.47
CA ARG A 12 31.91 -4.16 4.54
C ARG A 12 32.18 -3.39 3.26
N GLY A 13 31.37 -2.37 2.96
CA GLY A 13 31.55 -1.51 1.82
C GLY A 13 30.81 -0.19 2.01
N TRP A 14 31.48 0.90 1.63
CA TRP A 14 30.93 2.26 1.63
C TRP A 14 31.38 2.96 0.36
N VAL A 15 30.42 3.35 -0.48
CA VAL A 15 30.69 4.06 -1.73
C VAL A 15 29.77 5.28 -1.75
N GLY A 16 30.34 6.43 -1.38
CA GLY A 16 29.61 7.69 -1.24
C GLY A 16 29.34 8.41 -2.57
N SER A 17 30.26 8.28 -3.52
CA SER A 17 30.17 8.89 -4.85
C SER A 17 30.83 8.01 -5.90
N VAL A 18 30.66 8.36 -7.17
CA VAL A 18 31.25 7.62 -8.30
C VAL A 18 32.75 7.92 -8.42
N ASP A 19 33.10 9.21 -8.31
CA ASP A 19 34.47 9.71 -8.32
C ASP A 19 34.52 10.92 -7.38
N LEU A 20 35.38 10.90 -6.37
CA LEU A 20 35.53 11.98 -5.38
C LEU A 20 36.13 13.25 -5.99
N ASN A 21 36.83 13.13 -7.12
CA ASN A 21 37.55 14.25 -7.76
C ASN A 21 36.77 14.87 -8.93
N ASP A 22 35.59 14.36 -9.27
CA ASP A 22 34.76 14.91 -10.34
C ASP A 22 33.78 15.96 -9.82
N ASP A 23 34.22 17.22 -9.81
CA ASP A 23 33.40 18.36 -9.40
C ASP A 23 32.17 18.57 -10.31
N SER A 24 32.24 18.17 -11.58
CA SER A 24 31.10 18.29 -12.52
C SER A 24 29.91 17.40 -12.13
N ARG A 25 30.18 16.36 -11.33
CA ARG A 25 29.19 15.43 -10.78
C ARG A 25 28.97 15.59 -9.29
N PHE A 26 29.51 16.64 -8.67
CA PHE A 26 29.48 16.86 -7.22
C PHE A 26 30.08 15.66 -6.46
N GLY A 27 31.23 15.16 -6.93
CA GLY A 27 31.91 13.97 -6.41
C GLY A 27 32.20 14.00 -4.91
N HIS A 28 32.36 15.19 -4.34
CA HIS A 28 32.58 15.41 -2.91
C HIS A 28 31.35 15.13 -2.02
N VAL A 29 30.14 14.99 -2.60
CA VAL A 29 28.92 14.71 -1.84
C VAL A 29 28.79 13.21 -1.58
N ASP A 30 28.95 12.82 -0.32
CA ASP A 30 28.67 11.45 0.11
C ASP A 30 27.16 11.17 0.16
N MET A 31 26.68 10.45 -0.86
CA MET A 31 25.28 10.09 -1.00
C MET A 31 24.81 9.01 -0.03
N VAL A 32 25.71 8.37 0.71
CA VAL A 32 25.32 7.48 1.82
C VAL A 32 24.83 8.31 3.01
N ASN A 33 25.48 9.46 3.26
CA ASN A 33 25.19 10.39 4.35
C ASN A 33 24.21 11.51 3.98
N ALA A 34 23.94 11.71 2.69
CA ALA A 34 23.04 12.74 2.22
C ALA A 34 21.57 12.44 2.60
N ILE A 35 20.84 13.48 2.98
CA ILE A 35 19.40 13.39 3.24
C ILE A 35 18.65 13.37 1.91
N ARG A 36 17.98 12.26 1.62
CA ARG A 36 17.19 12.07 0.40
C ARG A 36 15.84 11.45 0.70
N SER A 37 14.87 11.66 -0.19
CA SER A 37 13.54 11.07 0.02
C SER A 37 13.64 9.55 -0.20
N PRO A 38 13.30 8.73 0.81
CA PRO A 38 13.40 7.27 0.71
C PRO A 38 12.28 6.66 -0.17
N GLY A 39 11.25 7.44 -0.50
CA GLY A 39 10.07 6.92 -1.20
C GLY A 39 9.47 5.71 -0.47
N SER A 40 9.20 4.65 -1.23
CA SER A 40 8.52 3.44 -0.74
C SER A 40 9.38 2.48 0.11
N VAL A 41 10.68 2.74 0.36
CA VAL A 41 11.48 1.86 1.24
C VAL A 41 11.08 1.96 2.72
N LEU A 42 10.15 2.85 3.09
CA LEU A 42 9.58 2.88 4.45
C LEU A 42 8.44 1.86 4.66
N LYS A 43 7.84 1.33 3.58
CA LYS A 43 6.66 0.44 3.63
C LYS A 43 6.88 -0.83 4.45
N PRO A 44 8.00 -1.57 4.33
CA PRO A 44 8.21 -2.76 5.15
C PRO A 44 8.10 -2.50 6.65
N PHE A 45 8.55 -1.33 7.12
CA PHE A 45 8.47 -0.98 8.53
C PHE A 45 7.04 -0.74 9.00
N VAL A 46 6.21 -0.01 8.23
CA VAL A 46 4.82 0.25 8.66
C VAL A 46 4.01 -1.05 8.68
N TYR A 47 4.19 -1.90 7.67
CA TYR A 47 3.52 -3.20 7.64
C TYR A 47 4.01 -4.11 8.77
N GLY A 48 5.31 -4.16 9.03
CA GLY A 48 5.88 -4.93 10.13
C GLY A 48 5.38 -4.47 11.49
N LEU A 49 5.40 -3.16 11.76
CA LEU A 49 4.94 -2.60 13.03
C LEU A 49 3.43 -2.75 13.23
N ALA A 50 2.62 -2.61 12.18
CA ALA A 50 1.18 -2.83 12.26
C ALA A 50 0.83 -4.31 12.45
N LEU A 51 1.58 -5.21 11.82
CA LEU A 51 1.46 -6.65 12.03
C LEU A 51 1.85 -7.04 13.47
N ASP A 52 2.94 -6.47 13.97
CA ASP A 52 3.45 -6.69 15.34
C ASP A 52 2.45 -6.29 16.42
N GLU A 53 1.62 -5.28 16.14
CA GLU A 53 0.57 -4.81 17.04
C GLU A 53 -0.78 -5.50 16.81
N GLY A 54 -0.84 -6.50 15.93
CA GLY A 54 -2.06 -7.24 15.63
C GLY A 54 -3.12 -6.41 14.90
N LEU A 55 -2.75 -5.32 14.22
CA LEU A 55 -3.69 -4.52 13.43
C LEU A 55 -4.00 -5.17 12.07
N ILE A 56 -3.03 -5.90 11.52
CA ILE A 56 -3.11 -6.59 10.23
C ILE A 56 -2.30 -7.89 10.28
N HIS A 57 -2.50 -8.74 9.27
CA HIS A 57 -1.69 -9.92 8.96
C HIS A 57 -1.46 -9.97 7.42
N PRO A 58 -0.61 -10.86 6.88
CA PRO A 58 -0.22 -10.83 5.46
C PRO A 58 -1.39 -10.94 4.48
N ALA A 59 -2.43 -11.71 4.81
CA ALA A 59 -3.64 -11.81 4.02
C ALA A 59 -4.74 -10.81 4.38
N SER A 60 -4.51 -9.81 5.24
CA SER A 60 -5.54 -8.81 5.57
C SER A 60 -6.01 -8.08 4.31
N LEU A 61 -7.33 -7.89 4.19
CA LEU A 61 -7.93 -7.15 3.09
C LEU A 61 -7.64 -5.65 3.25
N LEU A 62 -6.90 -5.10 2.30
CA LEU A 62 -6.63 -3.68 2.15
C LEU A 62 -7.30 -3.14 0.88
N GLN A 63 -7.47 -1.83 0.82
CA GLN A 63 -8.26 -1.16 -0.21
C GLN A 63 -7.35 -0.32 -1.11
N ASP A 64 -7.10 -0.80 -2.33
CA ASP A 64 -6.38 -0.05 -3.36
C ASP A 64 -7.37 0.64 -4.30
N VAL A 65 -8.06 1.66 -3.77
CA VAL A 65 -9.11 2.43 -4.44
C VAL A 65 -8.99 3.93 -4.12
N PRO A 66 -9.51 4.83 -4.99
CA PRO A 66 -9.45 6.27 -4.75
C PRO A 66 -10.02 6.68 -3.38
N ARG A 67 -9.31 7.58 -2.68
CA ARG A 67 -9.83 8.21 -1.46
C ARG A 67 -10.96 9.18 -1.82
N ARG A 68 -12.12 9.00 -1.20
CA ARG A 68 -13.31 9.85 -1.36
C ARG A 68 -13.28 11.10 -0.50
N THR A 69 -12.64 11.02 0.66
CA THR A 69 -12.62 12.05 1.71
C THR A 69 -11.19 12.55 1.95
N GLY A 70 -11.10 13.79 2.43
CA GLY A 70 -9.84 14.47 2.72
C GLY A 70 -9.10 15.05 1.51
N ASP A 71 -8.16 15.96 1.79
CA ASP A 71 -7.35 16.67 0.80
C ASP A 71 -6.18 15.83 0.29
N TYR A 72 -5.74 14.84 1.09
CA TYR A 72 -4.64 13.96 0.72
C TYR A 72 -5.10 12.80 -0.16
N ARG A 73 -4.89 12.93 -1.47
CA ARG A 73 -5.31 11.96 -2.50
C ARG A 73 -4.12 11.40 -3.28
N PRO A 74 -3.32 10.51 -2.67
CA PRO A 74 -2.20 9.88 -3.35
C PRO A 74 -2.70 9.01 -4.50
N GLY A 75 -1.90 8.89 -5.55
CA GLY A 75 -2.09 7.88 -6.61
C GLY A 75 -1.04 6.79 -6.49
N ASN A 76 -1.26 5.64 -7.14
CA ASN A 76 -0.21 4.64 -7.34
C ASN A 76 0.81 5.11 -8.39
N PHE A 77 1.99 4.51 -8.37
CA PHE A 77 3.04 4.81 -9.34
C PHE A 77 2.70 4.25 -10.74
N ASP A 78 2.05 3.08 -10.79
CA ASP A 78 1.58 2.39 -12.00
C ASP A 78 0.13 2.77 -12.37
N SER A 79 -0.24 4.05 -12.26
CA SER A 79 -1.48 4.71 -12.76
C SER A 79 -2.86 4.03 -12.59
N GLY A 80 -2.98 2.91 -11.87
CA GLY A 80 -4.19 2.12 -11.73
C GLY A 80 -4.53 1.74 -10.29
N PHE A 81 -5.79 1.39 -10.07
CA PHE A 81 -6.34 0.91 -8.80
C PHE A 81 -6.71 -0.56 -8.95
N HIS A 82 -6.40 -1.37 -7.95
CA HIS A 82 -6.57 -2.82 -7.99
C HIS A 82 -7.78 -3.32 -7.18
N GLY A 83 -8.45 -2.44 -6.44
CA GLY A 83 -9.58 -2.84 -5.61
C GLY A 83 -9.13 -3.65 -4.38
N PRO A 84 -9.74 -4.83 -4.11
CA PRO A 84 -9.38 -5.66 -2.96
C PRO A 84 -7.98 -6.27 -3.12
N ILE A 85 -7.08 -6.01 -2.17
CA ILE A 85 -5.71 -6.55 -2.19
C ILE A 85 -5.25 -7.02 -0.82
N SER A 86 -4.38 -8.03 -0.77
CA SER A 86 -3.79 -8.49 0.48
C SER A 86 -2.64 -7.57 0.90
N MET A 87 -2.34 -7.52 2.21
CA MET A 87 -1.18 -6.79 2.72
C MET A 87 0.13 -7.24 2.05
N SER A 88 0.34 -8.55 1.92
CA SER A 88 1.56 -9.09 1.31
C SER A 88 1.70 -8.70 -0.16
N GLU A 89 0.62 -8.79 -0.92
CA GLU A 89 0.60 -8.38 -2.33
C GLU A 89 0.84 -6.88 -2.48
N ALA A 90 0.22 -6.06 -1.64
CA ALA A 90 0.41 -4.61 -1.64
C ALA A 90 1.87 -4.23 -1.33
N LEU A 91 2.55 -4.98 -0.45
CA LEU A 91 3.98 -4.77 -0.15
C LEU A 91 4.87 -5.15 -1.34
N VAL A 92 4.68 -6.34 -1.92
CA VAL A 92 5.44 -6.81 -3.10
C VAL A 92 5.29 -5.85 -4.27
N ARG A 93 4.05 -5.46 -4.58
CA ARG A 93 3.73 -4.51 -5.65
C ARG A 93 3.99 -3.06 -5.28
N SER A 94 4.36 -2.79 -4.02
CA SER A 94 4.68 -1.45 -3.53
C SER A 94 3.55 -0.43 -3.74
N LEU A 95 2.30 -0.83 -3.54
CA LEU A 95 1.13 0.05 -3.73
C LEU A 95 1.09 1.15 -2.67
N ASN A 96 0.60 2.34 -3.04
CA ASN A 96 0.65 3.52 -2.18
C ASN A 96 -0.54 3.56 -1.22
N LEU A 97 -1.73 3.28 -1.72
CA LEU A 97 -2.97 3.47 -0.98
C LEU A 97 -3.12 2.49 0.19
N PRO A 98 -2.88 1.18 0.02
CA PRO A 98 -2.83 0.25 1.15
C PRO A 98 -1.81 0.64 2.23
N ALA A 99 -0.65 1.18 1.84
CA ALA A 99 0.36 1.61 2.81
C ALA A 99 -0.07 2.86 3.58
N VAL A 100 -0.77 3.79 2.92
CA VAL A 100 -1.38 4.96 3.56
C VAL A 100 -2.49 4.55 4.53
N GLN A 101 -3.36 3.62 4.12
CA GLN A 101 -4.39 3.04 4.99
C GLN A 101 -3.79 2.44 6.27
N VAL A 102 -2.70 1.67 6.15
CA VAL A 102 -2.03 1.07 7.32
C VAL A 102 -1.36 2.13 8.18
N LEU A 103 -0.69 3.14 7.58
CA LEU A 103 -0.08 4.24 8.35
C LEU A 103 -1.13 5.07 9.10
N GLU A 104 -2.30 5.26 8.52
CA GLU A 104 -3.42 5.97 9.14
C GLU A 104 -3.91 5.24 10.40
N ALA A 105 -4.09 3.92 10.32
CA ALA A 105 -4.46 3.10 11.46
C ALA A 105 -3.35 3.02 12.53
N TYR A 106 -2.08 2.92 12.10
CA TYR A 106 -0.93 2.82 13.01
C TYR A 106 -0.58 4.15 13.70
N GLY A 107 -0.76 5.26 12.98
CA GLY A 107 -0.44 6.61 13.41
C GLY A 107 0.94 7.10 12.93
N PRO A 108 1.03 8.19 12.14
CA PRO A 108 2.30 8.67 11.58
C PRO A 108 3.30 9.19 12.62
N LYS A 109 2.81 9.81 13.71
CA LYS A 109 3.68 10.26 14.81
C LYS A 109 4.33 9.09 15.55
N ARG A 110 3.55 8.05 15.81
CA ARG A 110 4.01 6.81 16.44
C ARG A 110 5.05 6.11 15.55
N PHE A 111 4.76 6.02 14.25
CA PHE A 111 5.67 5.45 13.26
C PHE A 111 7.02 6.16 13.25
N ALA A 112 7.04 7.49 13.10
CA ALA A 112 8.27 8.27 13.11
C ALA A 112 9.04 8.13 14.43
N ALA A 113 8.34 8.07 15.57
CA ALA A 113 8.97 7.88 16.88
C ALA A 113 9.63 6.49 17.02
N LYS A 114 8.98 5.42 16.54
CA LYS A 114 9.55 4.06 16.53
C LYS A 114 10.81 3.97 15.67
N LEU A 115 10.80 4.54 14.47
CA LEU A 115 12.00 4.58 13.61
C LEU A 115 13.13 5.38 14.25
N ARG A 116 12.83 6.56 14.80
CA ARG A 116 13.84 7.37 15.51
C ARG A 116 14.45 6.62 16.70
N ASN A 117 13.64 5.86 17.45
CA ASN A 117 14.11 5.08 18.59
C ASN A 117 15.22 4.10 18.20
N VAL A 118 15.14 3.52 17.01
CA VAL A 118 16.12 2.53 16.53
C VAL A 118 17.26 3.13 15.71
N GLY A 119 17.38 4.46 15.65
CA GLY A 119 18.45 5.14 14.93
C GLY A 119 18.12 5.51 13.48
N LEU A 120 16.84 5.48 13.07
CA LEU A 120 16.38 5.99 11.78
C LEU A 120 15.54 7.26 11.97
N PRO A 121 16.18 8.44 12.18
CA PRO A 121 15.45 9.70 12.21
C PRO A 121 14.92 10.04 10.81
N LEU A 122 13.67 10.49 10.75
CA LEU A 122 13.09 11.05 9.52
C LEU A 122 13.20 12.57 9.57
N TYR A 123 13.74 13.16 8.50
CA TYR A 123 13.97 14.60 8.37
C TYR A 123 12.77 15.25 7.70
N LEU A 124 12.07 16.10 8.46
CA LEU A 124 10.88 16.83 8.01
C LEU A 124 11.22 18.30 7.73
N PRO A 125 10.46 19.00 6.87
CA PRO A 125 10.55 20.45 6.75
C PRO A 125 10.34 21.15 8.11
N ASN A 126 10.95 22.33 8.26
CA ASN A 126 10.82 23.11 9.50
C ASN A 126 9.36 23.37 9.86
N GLY A 127 8.99 23.10 11.12
CA GLY A 127 7.62 23.26 11.62
C GLY A 127 6.63 22.16 11.19
N ALA A 128 7.04 21.21 10.34
CA ALA A 128 6.17 20.11 9.94
C ALA A 128 6.12 19.00 10.99
N ALA A 129 4.94 18.40 11.15
CA ALA A 129 4.74 17.21 11.97
C ALA A 129 4.62 15.96 11.09
N PRO A 130 4.99 14.76 11.60
CA PRO A 130 4.72 13.49 10.95
C PRO A 130 3.25 13.35 10.51
N ASN A 131 3.03 13.07 9.21
CA ASN A 131 1.71 12.88 8.62
C ASN A 131 1.73 11.70 7.60
N LEU A 132 0.61 11.44 6.93
CA LEU A 132 0.47 10.29 6.02
C LEU A 132 1.43 10.30 4.83
N SER A 133 1.92 11.47 4.40
CA SER A 133 2.86 11.57 3.28
C SER A 133 4.21 10.90 3.55
N LEU A 134 4.55 10.68 4.83
CA LEU A 134 5.78 10.01 5.25
C LEU A 134 5.99 8.67 4.53
N ILE A 135 4.95 7.84 4.44
CA ILE A 135 5.07 6.48 3.89
C ILE A 135 5.37 6.45 2.39
N LEU A 136 5.17 7.58 1.71
CA LEU A 136 5.45 7.77 0.29
C LEU A 136 6.70 8.63 0.04
N GLY A 137 7.49 8.90 1.07
CA GLY A 137 8.73 9.68 0.96
C GLY A 137 8.57 11.17 1.23
N GLY A 138 7.52 11.61 1.94
CA GLY A 138 7.33 12.99 2.40
C GLY A 138 8.31 13.46 3.49
N ALA A 139 9.32 12.65 3.82
CA ALA A 139 10.45 13.01 4.67
C ALA A 139 11.76 12.57 4.02
N GLY A 140 12.88 13.14 4.46
CA GLY A 140 14.22 12.68 4.12
C GLY A 140 14.72 11.60 5.08
N ALA A 141 15.63 10.75 4.58
CA ALA A 141 16.40 9.79 5.35
C ALA A 141 17.81 9.64 4.75
N LYS A 142 18.75 9.13 5.54
CA LYS A 142 20.08 8.74 5.06
C LYS A 142 20.11 7.27 4.68
N LEU A 143 21.00 6.91 3.76
CA LEU A 143 21.14 5.52 3.34
C LEU A 143 21.79 4.64 4.42
N GLU A 144 22.75 5.18 5.18
CA GLU A 144 23.34 4.48 6.33
C GLU A 144 22.29 4.09 7.38
N ASP A 145 21.47 5.04 7.83
CA ASP A 145 20.44 4.84 8.83
C ASP A 145 19.38 3.84 8.34
N MET A 146 19.03 3.92 7.05
CA MET A 146 18.08 3.01 6.44
C MET A 146 18.63 1.58 6.38
N ALA A 147 19.89 1.41 5.95
CA ALA A 147 20.54 0.10 5.93
C ALA A 147 20.67 -0.49 7.34
N ALA A 148 21.03 0.33 8.33
CA ALA A 148 21.08 -0.06 9.73
C ALA A 148 19.71 -0.53 10.23
N ALA A 149 18.63 0.21 9.96
CA ALA A 149 17.27 -0.16 10.37
C ALA A 149 16.77 -1.45 9.67
N TYR A 150 17.08 -1.64 8.39
CA TYR A 150 16.69 -2.85 7.64
C TYR A 150 17.31 -4.13 8.20
N THR A 151 18.41 -4.05 8.97
CA THR A 151 18.98 -5.20 9.66
C THR A 151 17.98 -5.86 10.62
N ALA A 152 16.99 -5.12 11.12
CA ALA A 152 15.93 -5.67 11.97
C ALA A 152 15.19 -6.85 11.33
N PHE A 153 15.03 -6.86 10.00
CA PHE A 153 14.37 -7.95 9.30
C PHE A 153 15.17 -9.26 9.31
N ALA A 154 16.49 -9.19 9.47
CA ALA A 154 17.37 -10.36 9.57
C ALA A 154 17.89 -10.63 11.00
N ARG A 155 17.71 -9.68 11.93
CA ARG A 155 18.17 -9.75 13.32
C ARG A 155 17.01 -9.86 14.30
N HIS A 156 16.02 -10.69 13.96
CA HIS A 156 14.89 -11.02 14.84
C HIS A 156 14.15 -9.78 15.38
N GLY A 157 13.99 -8.75 14.56
CA GLY A 157 13.29 -7.51 14.89
C GLY A 157 14.12 -6.45 15.59
N LYS A 158 15.45 -6.65 15.75
CA LYS A 158 16.36 -5.66 16.36
C LYS A 158 17.20 -4.94 15.30
N ALA A 159 17.14 -3.63 15.25
CA ALA A 159 18.08 -2.84 14.44
C ALA A 159 19.36 -2.58 15.23
N GLY A 160 20.50 -2.62 14.54
CA GLY A 160 21.81 -2.35 15.13
C GLY A 160 22.39 -1.00 14.72
N LYS A 161 23.24 -0.43 15.56
CA LYS A 161 24.15 0.67 15.16
C LYS A 161 25.25 0.10 14.26
N LEU A 162 25.55 0.79 13.17
CA LEU A 162 26.68 0.42 12.29
C LEU A 162 28.00 0.44 13.06
N ARG A 163 28.85 -0.54 12.79
CA ARG A 163 30.24 -0.60 13.27
C ARG A 163 31.17 -0.27 12.12
N LEU A 164 31.81 0.88 12.21
CA LEU A 164 32.76 1.41 11.22
C LEU A 164 34.19 1.02 11.61
N GLN A 165 34.46 0.90 12.91
CA GLN A 165 35.76 0.50 13.45
C GLN A 165 35.68 -0.91 14.09
N PRO A 166 36.78 -1.67 14.13
CA PRO A 166 36.78 -3.03 14.69
C PRO A 166 36.32 -3.12 16.14
N ASP A 167 36.60 -2.09 16.93
CA ASP A 167 36.33 -1.95 18.37
C ASP A 167 34.97 -1.32 18.69
N ASP A 168 34.25 -0.78 17.69
CA ASP A 168 32.90 -0.28 17.89
C ASP A 168 32.03 -1.37 18.54
N PRO A 169 31.27 -1.07 19.62
CA PRO A 169 30.44 -2.07 20.27
C PRO A 169 29.21 -2.41 19.43
N LEU A 170 28.75 -3.67 19.53
CA LEU A 170 27.45 -4.07 18.98
C LEU A 170 26.34 -3.48 19.86
N LEU A 171 25.66 -2.44 19.35
CA LEU A 171 24.54 -1.81 20.02
C LEU A 171 23.26 -2.06 19.24
N GLU A 172 22.23 -2.57 19.91
CA GLU A 172 20.98 -2.96 19.27
C GLU A 172 19.77 -2.40 19.98
N ARG A 173 18.70 -2.17 19.22
CA ARG A 173 17.41 -1.72 19.77
C ARG A 173 16.26 -2.51 19.12
N PRO A 174 15.29 -2.98 19.92
CA PRO A 174 14.12 -3.67 19.38
C PRO A 174 13.24 -2.69 18.59
N LEU A 175 12.86 -3.10 17.38
CA LEU A 175 11.92 -2.39 16.52
C LEU A 175 10.55 -3.09 16.52
N MET A 176 10.54 -4.41 16.32
CA MET A 176 9.37 -5.28 16.25
C MET A 176 9.71 -6.69 16.79
N SER A 177 8.74 -7.59 16.92
CA SER A 177 9.00 -8.99 17.28
C SER A 177 9.79 -9.74 16.19
N SER A 178 10.38 -10.87 16.59
CA SER A 178 11.06 -11.80 15.68
C SER A 178 10.12 -12.34 14.60
N GLY A 179 8.87 -12.65 14.96
CA GLY A 179 7.88 -13.17 14.03
C GLY A 179 7.43 -12.13 13.00
N ALA A 180 7.19 -10.89 13.40
CA ALA A 180 6.90 -9.80 12.47
C ALA A 180 8.05 -9.56 11.49
N ALA A 181 9.28 -9.49 12.00
CA ALA A 181 10.48 -9.32 11.18
C ALA A 181 10.64 -10.45 10.14
N TRP A 182 10.47 -11.69 10.58
CA TRP A 182 10.57 -12.88 9.72
C TRP A 182 9.50 -12.89 8.62
N ILE A 183 8.24 -12.61 8.97
CA ILE A 183 7.13 -12.56 8.00
C ILE A 183 7.39 -11.49 6.93
N ILE A 184 7.78 -10.28 7.34
CA ILE A 184 8.05 -9.18 6.38
C ILE A 184 9.24 -9.52 5.48
N ARG A 185 10.30 -10.14 6.02
CA ARG A 185 11.44 -10.60 5.22
C ARG A 185 11.02 -11.62 4.18
N ARG A 186 10.21 -12.62 4.56
CA ARG A 186 9.68 -13.63 3.63
C ARG A 186 8.81 -12.99 2.53
N ILE A 187 7.94 -12.04 2.88
CA ILE A 187 7.14 -11.31 1.87
C ILE A 187 8.03 -10.55 0.89
N MET A 188 9.06 -9.85 1.37
CA MET A 188 10.02 -9.14 0.51
C MET A 188 10.89 -10.08 -0.34
N ALA A 189 10.97 -11.35 0.01
CA ALA A 189 11.64 -12.41 -0.75
C ALA A 189 10.70 -13.15 -1.72
N ASP A 190 9.46 -12.66 -1.90
CA ASP A 190 8.39 -13.30 -2.69
C ASP A 190 7.93 -14.66 -2.13
N GLU A 191 8.07 -14.86 -0.82
CA GLU A 191 7.70 -16.08 -0.08
C GLU A 191 6.55 -15.81 0.91
N ALA A 192 5.58 -15.00 0.51
CA ALA A 192 4.45 -14.62 1.36
C ALA A 192 3.48 -15.79 1.66
N GLN A 193 3.41 -16.78 0.78
CA GLN A 193 2.52 -17.92 0.92
C GLN A 193 3.06 -18.92 1.96
N PRO A 194 2.22 -19.41 2.88
CA PRO A 194 2.69 -20.34 3.88
C PRO A 194 3.04 -21.71 3.31
N LEU A 195 4.24 -22.19 3.62
CA LEU A 195 4.74 -23.51 3.27
C LEU A 195 4.92 -24.38 4.53
N PRO A 196 4.85 -25.71 4.43
CA PRO A 196 5.30 -26.60 5.50
C PRO A 196 6.79 -26.36 5.83
N ASP A 197 7.19 -26.61 7.08
CA ASP A 197 8.57 -26.32 7.53
C ASP A 197 9.64 -27.03 6.71
N GLY A 198 9.42 -28.28 6.29
CA GLY A 198 10.35 -29.02 5.44
C GLY A 198 10.48 -28.49 4.00
N ALA A 199 9.57 -27.61 3.57
CA ALA A 199 9.60 -26.96 2.26
C ALA A 199 10.09 -25.50 2.33
N LEU A 200 10.32 -24.96 3.53
CA LEU A 200 10.87 -23.62 3.70
C LEU A 200 12.38 -23.62 3.45
N PRO A 201 12.90 -22.72 2.61
CA PRO A 201 14.34 -22.55 2.48
C PRO A 201 14.96 -22.19 3.83
N ARG A 202 15.93 -23.00 4.29
CA ARG A 202 16.67 -22.77 5.53
C ARG A 202 17.46 -21.46 5.48
N VAL A 203 17.96 -21.12 4.30
CA VAL A 203 18.61 -19.84 4.00
C VAL A 203 17.60 -18.97 3.26
N ALA A 204 17.26 -17.82 3.83
CA ALA A 204 16.35 -16.89 3.19
C ALA A 204 16.95 -16.36 1.87
N PRO A 205 16.16 -16.31 0.78
CA PRO A 205 16.57 -15.63 -0.45
C PRO A 205 16.84 -14.14 -0.23
N LEU A 206 17.31 -13.45 -1.28
CA LEU A 206 17.41 -12.00 -1.27
C LEU A 206 16.01 -11.39 -1.14
N ALA A 207 15.70 -10.88 0.05
CA ALA A 207 14.54 -10.05 0.28
C ALA A 207 14.88 -8.61 -0.11
N TRP A 208 14.02 -7.89 -0.83
CA TRP A 208 14.34 -6.52 -1.22
C TRP A 208 13.13 -5.60 -1.35
N LYS A 209 13.40 -4.30 -1.27
CA LYS A 209 12.42 -3.25 -1.46
C LYS A 209 13.00 -2.08 -2.24
N THR A 210 12.24 -1.59 -3.21
CA THR A 210 12.53 -0.36 -3.95
C THR A 210 11.83 0.86 -3.36
N GLY A 211 12.44 2.02 -3.59
CA GLY A 211 11.82 3.32 -3.34
C GLY A 211 12.14 4.26 -4.49
N THR A 212 11.15 5.03 -4.91
CA THR A 212 11.32 6.10 -5.89
C THR A 212 10.72 7.35 -5.27
N SER A 213 11.47 8.45 -5.25
CA SER A 213 10.95 9.72 -4.75
C SER A 213 10.08 10.41 -5.79
N TYR A 214 9.22 11.34 -5.33
CA TYR A 214 8.41 12.14 -6.21
C TYR A 214 9.29 12.94 -7.19
N GLY A 215 8.88 12.96 -8.47
CA GLY A 215 9.63 13.66 -9.51
C GLY A 215 10.93 12.97 -9.92
N TYR A 216 11.10 11.67 -9.67
CA TYR A 216 12.22 10.85 -10.19
C TYR A 216 13.61 11.38 -9.79
N ARG A 217 13.76 11.88 -8.55
CA ARG A 217 15.03 12.44 -8.05
C ARG A 217 15.91 11.37 -7.40
N ASP A 218 15.28 10.41 -6.75
CA ASP A 218 15.93 9.36 -5.97
C ASP A 218 15.39 7.99 -6.37
N ALA A 219 16.30 7.07 -6.65
CA ALA A 219 16.02 5.67 -6.88
C ALA A 219 16.79 4.83 -5.86
N TRP A 220 16.04 4.14 -5.00
CA TRP A 220 16.54 3.30 -3.92
C TRP A 220 16.26 1.84 -4.20
N ALA A 221 17.19 0.97 -3.80
CA ALA A 221 16.94 -0.45 -3.59
C ALA A 221 17.68 -0.89 -2.32
N ILE A 222 16.96 -1.52 -1.39
CA ILE A 222 17.55 -2.09 -0.18
C ILE A 222 17.25 -3.57 -0.17
N GLY A 223 18.30 -4.37 -0.10
CA GLY A 223 18.22 -5.82 -0.05
C GLY A 223 18.78 -6.38 1.25
N VAL A 224 18.20 -7.48 1.70
CA VAL A 224 18.59 -8.25 2.87
C VAL A 224 18.72 -9.71 2.41
N ASN A 225 19.95 -10.18 2.26
CA ASN A 225 20.20 -11.59 1.97
C ASN A 225 20.52 -12.34 3.27
N ALA A 226 20.98 -13.58 3.15
CA ALA A 226 21.31 -14.43 4.30
C ALA A 226 22.28 -13.79 5.31
N ARG A 227 23.24 -12.95 4.89
CA ARG A 227 24.29 -12.38 5.75
C ARG A 227 24.40 -10.86 5.71
N TYR A 228 24.01 -10.22 4.61
CA TYR A 228 24.25 -8.81 4.35
C TYR A 228 22.96 -8.03 4.16
N VAL A 229 22.97 -6.79 4.64
CA VAL A 229 22.09 -5.72 4.15
C VAL A 229 22.86 -4.88 3.15
N ILE A 230 22.25 -4.65 1.99
CA ILE A 230 22.83 -3.91 0.87
C ILE A 230 21.92 -2.73 0.57
N GLY A 231 22.44 -1.52 0.74
CA GLY A 231 21.75 -0.27 0.41
C GLY A 231 22.30 0.33 -0.89
N ILE A 232 21.45 0.48 -1.89
CA ILE A 232 21.75 1.15 -3.16
C ILE A 232 20.91 2.41 -3.27
N TRP A 233 21.57 3.52 -3.57
CA TRP A 233 20.94 4.76 -4.02
C TRP A 233 21.57 5.13 -5.36
N THR A 234 20.72 5.57 -6.30
CA THR A 234 21.11 6.14 -7.59
C THR A 234 20.29 7.41 -7.81
N GLY A 235 20.94 8.45 -8.34
CA GLY A 235 20.34 9.74 -8.63
C GLY A 235 21.44 10.78 -8.85
N ARG A 236 21.05 12.05 -8.85
CA ARG A 236 22.02 13.15 -8.97
C ARG A 236 22.25 13.81 -7.61
N PRO A 237 23.50 14.07 -7.20
CA PRO A 237 23.74 14.73 -5.92
C PRO A 237 23.16 16.15 -5.82
N ASP A 238 22.99 16.85 -6.94
CA ASP A 238 22.28 18.13 -7.02
C ASP A 238 20.75 18.01 -6.84
N GLY A 239 20.23 16.78 -6.75
CA GLY A 239 18.80 16.49 -6.58
C GLY A 239 17.96 16.75 -7.83
N THR A 240 18.55 17.05 -8.99
CA THR A 240 17.79 17.27 -10.22
C THR A 240 17.11 15.98 -10.70
N PRO A 241 15.87 16.07 -11.23
CA PRO A 241 15.13 14.90 -11.74
C PRO A 241 15.89 14.14 -12.81
N VAL A 242 15.83 12.82 -12.76
CA VAL A 242 16.30 11.94 -13.84
C VAL A 242 15.12 11.14 -14.36
N VAL A 243 14.41 11.71 -15.34
CA VAL A 243 13.23 11.07 -15.94
C VAL A 243 13.62 9.70 -16.51
N GLY A 244 12.83 8.67 -16.18
CA GLY A 244 13.10 7.29 -16.57
C GLY A 244 13.99 6.52 -15.59
N GLN A 245 14.60 7.16 -14.58
CA GLN A 245 15.25 6.46 -13.47
C GLN A 245 14.29 6.30 -12.29
N PHE A 246 14.13 5.05 -11.86
CA PHE A 246 13.37 4.66 -10.68
C PHE A 246 13.99 3.41 -10.08
N GLY A 247 13.65 3.08 -8.83
CA GLY A 247 14.34 2.04 -8.05
C GLY A 247 14.53 0.73 -8.82
N PHE A 248 13.48 0.25 -9.48
CA PHE A 248 13.52 -1.01 -10.24
C PHE A 248 14.43 -0.96 -11.48
N ALA A 249 14.42 0.13 -12.25
CA ALA A 249 15.21 0.23 -13.47
C ALA A 249 16.71 0.50 -13.20
N SER A 250 17.04 1.21 -12.11
CA SER A 250 18.40 1.70 -11.87
C SER A 250 19.10 1.08 -10.66
N ALA A 251 18.41 0.97 -9.53
CA ALA A 251 19.03 0.52 -8.27
C ALA A 251 19.03 -1.01 -8.11
N VAL A 252 17.98 -1.70 -8.57
CA VAL A 252 17.87 -3.18 -8.48
C VAL A 252 18.96 -3.91 -9.27
N PRO A 253 19.33 -3.52 -10.52
CA PRO A 253 20.42 -4.18 -11.23
C PRO A 253 21.74 -4.13 -10.46
N LEU A 254 22.07 -2.99 -9.84
CA LEU A 254 23.26 -2.85 -8.99
C LEU A 254 23.15 -3.70 -7.72
N LEU A 255 21.97 -3.73 -7.08
CA LEU A 255 21.72 -4.59 -5.92
C LEU A 255 22.00 -6.05 -6.24
N ASN A 256 21.50 -6.56 -7.38
CA ASN A 256 21.70 -7.94 -7.80
C ASN A 256 23.17 -8.24 -8.10
N GLN A 257 23.89 -7.34 -8.77
CA GLN A 257 25.33 -7.51 -9.01
C GLN A 257 26.11 -7.63 -7.70
N VAL A 258 25.87 -6.73 -6.75
CA VAL A 258 26.54 -6.74 -5.44
C VAL A 258 26.18 -8.01 -4.66
N ASN A 259 24.90 -8.39 -4.64
CA ASN A 259 24.44 -9.61 -3.99
C ASN A 259 25.14 -10.85 -4.54
N ASN A 260 25.23 -10.99 -5.86
CA ASN A 260 25.86 -12.15 -6.51
C ASN A 260 27.34 -12.24 -6.16
N ILE A 261 28.06 -11.11 -6.13
CA ILE A 261 29.47 -11.07 -5.69
C ILE A 261 29.60 -11.50 -4.23
N LEU A 262 28.76 -10.98 -3.33
CA LEU A 262 28.83 -11.29 -1.90
C LEU A 262 28.50 -12.76 -1.61
N LEU A 263 27.45 -13.31 -2.22
CA LEU A 263 27.05 -14.69 -2.02
C LEU A 263 28.06 -15.69 -2.60
N SER A 264 28.69 -15.38 -3.74
CA SER A 264 29.72 -16.25 -4.34
C SER A 264 30.97 -16.43 -3.46
N ARG A 265 31.21 -15.48 -2.54
CA ARG A 265 32.37 -15.47 -1.63
C ARG A 265 32.02 -15.89 -0.21
N SER A 266 30.76 -16.18 0.06
CA SER A 266 30.28 -16.49 1.41
C SER A 266 30.28 -18.00 1.64
N ALA A 267 31.06 -18.44 2.62
CA ALA A 267 30.92 -19.77 3.22
C ALA A 267 30.00 -19.69 4.45
N ASN A 268 29.23 -20.75 4.71
CA ASN A 268 28.34 -20.86 5.88
C ASN A 268 27.38 -19.65 6.03
N LEU A 269 26.34 -19.66 5.20
CA LEU A 269 25.29 -18.66 5.25
C LEU A 269 24.43 -18.85 6.50
N PRO A 270 24.07 -17.76 7.22
CA PRO A 270 23.13 -17.84 8.34
C PRO A 270 21.78 -18.41 7.90
N GLU A 271 21.18 -19.22 8.77
CA GLU A 271 19.83 -19.73 8.58
C GLU A 271 18.78 -18.75 9.11
N ASP A 272 17.55 -18.88 8.61
CA ASP A 272 16.41 -18.04 8.98
C ASP A 272 15.17 -18.90 9.33
N PRO A 273 15.25 -19.69 10.42
CA PRO A 273 14.18 -20.60 10.80
C PRO A 273 12.90 -19.82 11.14
N ARG A 274 11.74 -20.44 10.88
CA ARG A 274 10.44 -19.90 11.27
C ARG A 274 10.38 -19.76 12.81
N PRO A 275 10.10 -18.57 13.36
CA PRO A 275 9.90 -18.41 14.80
C PRO A 275 8.65 -19.16 15.29
N ASP A 276 8.68 -19.64 16.54
CA ASP A 276 7.55 -20.36 17.16
C ASP A 276 6.27 -19.51 17.23
N SER A 277 6.41 -18.19 17.31
CA SER A 277 5.29 -17.24 17.27
C SER A 277 4.61 -17.15 15.91
N VAL A 278 5.20 -17.68 14.83
CA VAL A 278 4.62 -17.60 13.49
C VAL A 278 3.95 -18.92 13.15
N SER A 279 2.63 -18.96 13.02
CA SER A 279 1.88 -20.16 12.63
C SER A 279 1.24 -20.04 11.26
N ARG A 280 0.77 -21.15 10.69
CA ARG A 280 -0.04 -21.13 9.46
C ARG A 280 -1.52 -21.02 9.82
N GLY A 281 -2.27 -20.25 9.05
CA GLY A 281 -3.72 -20.13 9.21
C GLY A 281 -4.44 -19.93 7.90
N VAL A 282 -5.77 -20.00 7.96
CA VAL A 282 -6.67 -19.69 6.85
C VAL A 282 -7.69 -18.67 7.32
N ILE A 283 -7.83 -17.60 6.56
CA ILE A 283 -8.78 -16.52 6.84
C ILE A 283 -9.76 -16.36 5.68
N CYS A 284 -10.85 -15.64 5.95
CA CYS A 284 -11.91 -15.39 4.98
C CYS A 284 -12.09 -13.90 4.72
N TRP A 285 -12.01 -13.49 3.45
CA TRP A 285 -12.51 -12.19 3.03
C TRP A 285 -14.03 -12.23 2.85
N PRO A 286 -14.73 -11.09 3.07
CA PRO A 286 -14.19 -9.79 3.45
C PRO A 286 -14.01 -9.60 4.98
N GLY A 287 -14.27 -10.60 5.81
CA GLY A 287 -14.24 -10.46 7.28
C GLY A 287 -12.85 -10.35 7.91
N GLY A 288 -11.82 -10.94 7.29
CA GLY A 288 -10.43 -10.96 7.78
C GLY A 288 -10.12 -12.10 8.76
N GLN A 289 -11.12 -12.88 9.16
CA GLN A 289 -11.00 -13.93 10.19
C GLN A 289 -11.35 -15.31 9.61
N SER A 290 -10.90 -16.38 10.25
CA SER A 290 -11.28 -17.75 9.88
C SER A 290 -12.78 -17.98 10.08
N LEU A 291 -13.42 -18.67 9.11
CA LEU A 291 -14.81 -19.12 9.21
C LEU A 291 -14.90 -20.63 8.91
N PRO A 292 -15.90 -21.33 9.48
CA PRO A 292 -16.16 -22.75 9.21
C PRO A 292 -16.30 -23.04 7.71
N GLU A 293 -15.96 -24.25 7.29
CA GLU A 293 -16.15 -24.68 5.91
C GLU A 293 -17.63 -24.57 5.49
N GLY A 294 -17.88 -24.10 4.26
CA GLY A 294 -19.23 -23.84 3.76
C GLY A 294 -19.90 -22.55 4.24
N ASP A 295 -19.29 -21.78 5.16
CA ASP A 295 -19.87 -20.50 5.61
C ASP A 295 -19.98 -19.48 4.46
N GLY A 296 -21.20 -19.03 4.18
CA GLY A 296 -21.51 -18.11 3.07
C GLY A 296 -20.90 -16.71 3.20
N ASN A 297 -20.44 -16.32 4.39
CA ASN A 297 -19.71 -15.08 4.65
C ASN A 297 -18.22 -15.18 4.27
N CYS A 298 -17.73 -16.39 3.98
CA CYS A 298 -16.39 -16.60 3.45
C CYS A 298 -16.39 -16.55 1.92
N ARG A 299 -16.14 -15.36 1.36
CA ARG A 299 -16.14 -15.13 -0.10
C ARG A 299 -14.84 -15.57 -0.76
N ARG A 300 -13.73 -15.39 -0.06
CA ARG A 300 -12.41 -15.85 -0.51
C ARG A 300 -11.62 -16.40 0.67
N ARG A 301 -11.22 -17.67 0.58
CA ARG A 301 -10.32 -18.32 1.53
C ARG A 301 -8.87 -18.06 1.15
N LEU A 302 -8.07 -17.63 2.12
CA LEU A 302 -6.66 -17.33 1.90
C LEU A 302 -5.82 -17.99 2.99
N ALA A 303 -4.84 -18.80 2.57
CA ALA A 303 -3.80 -19.28 3.46
C ALA A 303 -2.83 -18.13 3.77
N THR A 304 -2.36 -18.04 5.01
CA THR A 304 -1.47 -16.96 5.44
C THR A 304 -0.61 -17.37 6.64
N TRP A 305 0.47 -16.62 6.88
CA TRP A 305 1.21 -16.65 8.13
C TRP A 305 0.49 -15.81 9.19
N LEU A 306 0.41 -16.29 10.43
CA LEU A 306 -0.19 -15.59 11.56
C LEU A 306 0.87 -15.41 12.65
N LEU A 307 1.01 -14.18 13.14
CA LEU A 307 1.82 -13.89 14.33
C LEU A 307 0.97 -14.12 15.57
N ASP A 308 1.42 -14.99 16.48
CA ASP A 308 0.74 -15.37 17.72
C ASP A 308 -0.72 -15.80 17.52
N GLY A 309 -1.02 -16.40 16.35
CA GLY A 309 -2.37 -16.78 15.96
C GLY A 309 -3.33 -15.61 15.71
N SER A 310 -2.83 -14.37 15.67
CA SER A 310 -3.62 -13.15 15.53
C SER A 310 -4.33 -13.07 14.19
N GLN A 311 -5.65 -12.89 14.24
CA GLN A 311 -6.53 -12.73 13.08
C GLN A 311 -7.43 -11.50 13.29
N PRO A 312 -6.86 -10.28 13.15
CA PRO A 312 -7.66 -9.07 13.24
C PRO A 312 -8.74 -9.06 12.14
N PRO A 313 -9.90 -8.43 12.41
CA PRO A 313 -10.88 -8.19 11.37
C PRO A 313 -10.29 -7.30 10.27
N THR A 314 -10.94 -7.28 9.12
CA THR A 314 -10.56 -6.38 8.01
C THR A 314 -10.45 -4.94 8.49
N LEU A 315 -9.30 -4.32 8.18
CA LEU A 315 -9.05 -2.92 8.46
C LEU A 315 -9.93 -2.06 7.55
N LEU A 316 -10.92 -1.38 8.12
CA LEU A 316 -11.83 -0.51 7.39
C LEU A 316 -11.27 0.91 7.25
N LEU A 317 -11.85 1.69 6.33
CA LEU A 317 -11.64 3.13 6.19
C LEU A 317 -12.91 3.84 6.65
N PRO A 318 -13.05 4.22 7.95
CA PRO A 318 -14.32 4.66 8.51
C PRO A 318 -15.00 5.80 7.73
N GLU A 319 -14.22 6.75 7.20
CA GLU A 319 -14.73 7.88 6.42
C GLU A 319 -15.35 7.49 5.06
N GLN A 320 -15.12 6.27 4.60
CA GLN A 320 -15.56 5.77 3.29
C GLN A 320 -16.51 4.58 3.39
N GLU A 321 -16.84 4.15 4.62
CA GLU A 321 -17.79 3.08 4.90
C GLU A 321 -19.19 3.62 5.22
N GLY A 322 -20.21 2.77 5.05
CA GLY A 322 -21.53 3.02 5.61
C GLY A 322 -21.59 2.71 7.11
N ILE A 323 -22.70 3.08 7.76
CA ILE A 323 -22.91 2.91 9.22
C ILE A 323 -22.66 1.47 9.70
N ASN A 324 -23.03 0.48 8.89
CA ASN A 324 -22.87 -0.95 9.21
C ASN A 324 -21.51 -1.54 8.80
N GLY A 325 -20.65 -0.77 8.13
CA GLY A 325 -19.39 -1.24 7.56
C GLY A 325 -19.57 -2.49 6.70
N ILE A 326 -18.83 -3.55 7.03
CA ILE A 326 -18.88 -4.85 6.35
C ILE A 326 -19.85 -5.85 6.99
N ARG A 327 -20.27 -5.64 8.24
CA ARG A 327 -21.16 -6.56 8.95
C ARG A 327 -22.59 -6.04 8.80
N PHE A 328 -23.29 -6.51 7.78
CA PHE A 328 -24.57 -5.99 7.38
C PHE A 328 -25.72 -6.81 7.99
N PRO A 329 -26.44 -6.29 9.00
CA PRO A 329 -27.61 -6.97 9.53
C PRO A 329 -28.75 -6.92 8.51
N ILE A 330 -29.38 -8.06 8.27
CA ILE A 330 -30.62 -8.15 7.50
C ILE A 330 -31.68 -8.89 8.30
N TRP A 331 -32.93 -8.64 7.98
CA TRP A 331 -34.07 -9.38 8.50
C TRP A 331 -34.69 -10.17 7.37
N LEU A 332 -34.94 -11.46 7.58
CA LEU A 332 -35.49 -12.36 6.57
C LEU A 332 -36.85 -12.90 7.01
N ASP A 333 -37.76 -13.05 6.05
CA ASP A 333 -38.99 -13.85 6.25
C ASP A 333 -38.72 -15.35 6.10
N GLU A 334 -39.75 -16.17 6.30
CA GLU A 334 -39.68 -17.64 6.14
C GLU A 334 -39.28 -18.09 4.72
N ASN A 335 -39.44 -17.22 3.72
CA ASN A 335 -39.07 -17.47 2.32
C ASN A 335 -37.65 -16.96 1.98
N GLY A 336 -36.92 -16.43 2.97
CA GLY A 336 -35.58 -15.87 2.77
C GLY A 336 -35.54 -14.53 2.04
N LYS A 337 -36.67 -13.81 1.94
CA LYS A 337 -36.69 -12.44 1.41
C LYS A 337 -36.41 -11.44 2.51
N ARG A 338 -35.74 -10.33 2.16
CA ARG A 338 -35.46 -9.26 3.12
C ARG A 338 -36.73 -8.51 3.50
N VAL A 339 -36.93 -8.33 4.80
CA VAL A 339 -38.09 -7.65 5.39
C VAL A 339 -37.66 -6.54 6.36
N ALA A 340 -38.59 -5.68 6.78
CA ALA A 340 -38.36 -4.80 7.92
C ALA A 340 -38.24 -5.60 9.24
N ALA A 341 -37.59 -4.98 10.23
CA ALA A 341 -37.29 -5.63 11.51
C ALA A 341 -38.53 -5.95 12.35
N ASP A 342 -39.62 -5.23 12.12
CA ASP A 342 -40.91 -5.37 12.81
C ASP A 342 -41.91 -6.26 12.06
N CYS A 343 -41.51 -6.82 10.91
CA CYS A 343 -42.36 -7.74 10.16
C CYS A 343 -42.59 -9.04 10.95
N PRO A 344 -43.78 -9.65 10.84
CA PRO A 344 -44.07 -10.93 11.48
C PRO A 344 -43.03 -12.00 11.10
N GLN A 345 -42.54 -12.74 12.09
CA GLN A 345 -41.58 -13.84 11.91
C GLN A 345 -40.23 -13.43 11.30
N ALA A 346 -39.90 -12.14 11.28
CA ALA A 346 -38.61 -11.65 10.82
C ALA A 346 -37.47 -12.25 11.67
N ARG A 347 -36.51 -12.89 11.00
CA ARG A 347 -35.29 -13.41 11.64
C ARG A 347 -34.10 -12.57 11.22
N GLN A 348 -33.34 -12.09 12.20
CA GLN A 348 -32.10 -11.39 11.93
C GLN A 348 -31.01 -12.37 11.47
N GLU A 349 -30.30 -12.00 10.41
CA GLU A 349 -29.10 -12.67 9.93
C GLU A 349 -27.99 -11.64 9.70
N MET A 350 -26.74 -12.03 9.97
CA MET A 350 -25.58 -11.21 9.72
C MET A 350 -24.87 -11.66 8.44
N ILE A 351 -24.86 -10.79 7.43
CA ILE A 351 -24.13 -11.03 6.19
C ILE A 351 -22.89 -10.13 6.14
N ASN A 352 -21.75 -10.73 5.84
CA ASN A 352 -20.54 -9.98 5.51
C ASN A 352 -20.60 -9.53 4.05
N VAL A 353 -20.56 -8.21 3.85
CA VAL A 353 -20.43 -7.57 2.55
C VAL A 353 -19.03 -7.00 2.39
N TRP A 354 -18.59 -6.79 1.15
CA TRP A 354 -17.31 -6.15 0.92
C TRP A 354 -17.34 -4.68 1.38
N PRO A 355 -16.19 -4.13 1.80
CA PRO A 355 -16.01 -2.70 2.03
C PRO A 355 -16.65 -1.87 0.92
N LEU A 356 -17.41 -0.84 1.29
CA LEU A 356 -18.19 -0.04 0.35
C LEU A 356 -17.33 0.54 -0.80
N PRO A 357 -16.10 1.04 -0.55
CA PRO A 357 -15.24 1.57 -1.61
C PRO A 357 -14.77 0.51 -2.60
N LEU A 358 -14.94 -0.79 -2.34
CA LEU A 358 -14.50 -1.84 -3.26
C LEU A 358 -15.58 -2.24 -4.27
N GLU A 359 -16.85 -1.89 -4.04
CA GLU A 359 -17.99 -2.33 -4.86
C GLU A 359 -17.80 -2.19 -6.38
N PRO A 360 -17.28 -1.06 -6.91
CA PRO A 360 -17.01 -0.92 -8.34
C PRO A 360 -15.95 -1.89 -8.90
N TRP A 361 -15.03 -2.36 -8.06
CA TRP A 361 -13.92 -3.25 -8.41
C TRP A 361 -14.25 -4.73 -8.23
N LEU A 362 -15.44 -5.06 -7.71
CA LEU A 362 -15.85 -6.45 -7.50
C LEU A 362 -16.47 -7.06 -8.76
N PRO A 363 -16.29 -8.39 -8.96
CA PRO A 363 -17.11 -9.17 -9.88
C PRO A 363 -18.60 -8.96 -9.57
N ALA A 364 -19.46 -9.00 -10.60
CA ALA A 364 -20.90 -8.75 -10.44
C ALA A 364 -21.55 -9.65 -9.38
N SER A 365 -21.12 -10.91 -9.27
CA SER A 365 -21.60 -11.88 -8.28
C SER A 365 -21.26 -11.55 -6.83
N GLU A 366 -20.22 -10.73 -6.60
CA GLU A 366 -19.75 -10.34 -5.27
C GLU A 366 -20.27 -8.97 -4.82
N ARG A 367 -20.91 -8.23 -5.72
CA ARG A 367 -21.50 -6.91 -5.40
C ARG A 367 -22.65 -7.05 -4.42
N ARG A 368 -22.80 -6.06 -3.54
CA ARG A 368 -23.83 -6.04 -2.49
C ARG A 368 -25.25 -6.29 -3.01
N ALA A 369 -25.59 -5.72 -4.16
CA ALA A 369 -26.92 -5.88 -4.77
C ALA A 369 -27.27 -7.34 -5.12
N VAL A 370 -26.26 -8.18 -5.42
CA VAL A 370 -26.44 -9.61 -5.69
C VAL A 370 -26.29 -10.42 -4.42
N ARG A 371 -25.44 -9.97 -3.49
CA ARG A 371 -25.17 -10.69 -2.24
C ARG A 371 -26.35 -10.67 -1.28
N LEU A 372 -27.12 -9.57 -1.26
CA LEU A 372 -28.30 -9.41 -0.42
C LEU A 372 -29.51 -10.11 -1.06
N PRO A 373 -30.29 -10.91 -0.31
CA PRO A 373 -31.51 -11.50 -0.84
C PRO A 373 -32.51 -10.44 -1.34
N PRO A 374 -33.44 -10.78 -2.25
CA PRO A 374 -34.41 -9.80 -2.75
C PRO A 374 -35.30 -9.26 -1.61
N ALA A 375 -35.72 -8.01 -1.72
CA ALA A 375 -36.66 -7.40 -0.77
C ALA A 375 -38.07 -7.99 -0.94
N SER A 376 -38.77 -8.20 0.17
CA SER A 376 -40.18 -8.56 0.19
C SER A 376 -41.03 -7.39 -0.29
N THR A 377 -42.01 -7.68 -1.14
CA THR A 377 -43.00 -6.69 -1.60
C THR A 377 -44.13 -6.47 -0.59
N ILE A 378 -44.26 -7.37 0.40
CA ILE A 378 -45.34 -7.34 1.40
C ILE A 378 -44.92 -6.51 2.61
N CYS A 379 -43.67 -6.65 3.03
CA CYS A 379 -43.15 -5.99 4.23
C CYS A 379 -41.68 -5.56 3.97
N PRO A 380 -41.46 -4.57 3.08
CA PRO A 380 -40.13 -4.20 2.62
C PRO A 380 -39.27 -3.62 3.77
N PRO A 381 -37.94 -3.80 3.73
CA PRO A 381 -37.04 -3.21 4.72
C PRO A 381 -37.15 -1.68 4.76
N TYR A 382 -36.99 -1.10 5.94
CA TYR A 382 -36.98 0.35 6.12
C TYR A 382 -35.73 0.99 5.51
N GLY A 383 -35.95 1.97 4.63
CA GLY A 383 -34.89 2.67 3.89
C GLY A 383 -34.52 1.93 2.60
N HIS A 384 -34.38 2.69 1.50
CA HIS A 384 -33.73 2.16 0.31
C HIS A 384 -32.33 1.66 0.72
N ASP A 385 -32.01 0.41 0.39
CA ASP A 385 -30.66 -0.13 0.53
C ASP A 385 -29.65 0.94 0.15
N ALA A 386 -28.76 1.32 1.09
CA ALA A 386 -27.85 2.44 0.94
C ALA A 386 -27.24 2.44 -0.46
N GLN A 387 -27.81 3.24 -1.37
CA GLN A 387 -27.35 3.30 -2.74
C GLN A 387 -25.95 3.91 -2.67
N LEU A 388 -24.98 3.20 -3.25
CA LEU A 388 -23.62 3.71 -3.37
C LEU A 388 -23.69 5.10 -3.97
N PRO A 389 -23.09 6.13 -3.35
CA PRO A 389 -23.08 7.46 -3.91
C PRO A 389 -22.42 7.42 -5.29
N LEU A 390 -23.05 8.06 -6.27
CA LEU A 390 -22.46 8.25 -7.59
C LEU A 390 -21.13 9.00 -7.44
N GLN A 391 -20.10 8.50 -8.11
CA GLN A 391 -18.75 9.06 -8.10
C GLN A 391 -18.27 9.25 -9.51
N LEU A 392 -17.50 10.33 -9.72
CA LEU A 392 -16.83 10.66 -10.96
C LEU A 392 -15.30 10.54 -10.74
N THR A 393 -14.65 9.82 -11.64
CA THR A 393 -13.20 9.60 -11.68
C THR A 393 -12.65 9.91 -13.08
N GLY A 394 -11.35 10.20 -13.18
CA GLY A 394 -10.69 10.62 -14.42
C GLY A 394 -10.26 12.09 -14.41
N VAL A 395 -10.92 12.94 -13.62
CA VAL A 395 -10.52 14.35 -13.41
C VAL A 395 -10.81 14.78 -11.97
N ARG A 396 -9.97 15.69 -11.44
CA ARG A 396 -10.09 16.20 -10.06
C ARG A 396 -10.71 17.60 -10.07
N ASP A 397 -11.37 17.94 -8.97
CA ASP A 397 -11.87 19.30 -8.76
C ASP A 397 -10.67 20.26 -8.65
N GLY A 398 -10.75 21.38 -9.37
CA GLY A 398 -9.65 22.32 -9.55
C GLY A 398 -8.46 21.81 -10.38
N ALA A 399 -8.58 20.68 -11.08
CA ALA A 399 -7.47 20.19 -11.91
C ALA A 399 -7.10 21.17 -13.02
N ILE A 400 -5.82 21.22 -13.38
CA ILE A 400 -5.34 21.93 -14.56
C ILE A 400 -4.96 20.90 -15.62
N ILE A 401 -5.71 20.86 -16.72
CA ILE A 401 -5.50 19.96 -17.85
C ILE A 401 -4.70 20.70 -18.92
N LYS A 402 -3.68 20.03 -19.48
CA LYS A 402 -2.84 20.57 -20.56
C LYS A 402 -2.78 19.59 -21.72
N ARG A 403 -2.65 20.12 -22.93
CA ARG A 403 -2.42 19.29 -24.13
C ARG A 403 -1.02 18.71 -24.10
N LEU A 404 -0.88 17.53 -24.70
CA LEU A 404 0.45 17.00 -25.00
C LEU A 404 1.14 17.91 -26.05
N PRO A 405 2.47 18.06 -26.00
CA PRO A 405 3.19 18.84 -27.01
C PRO A 405 2.88 18.33 -28.42
N GLY A 406 2.37 19.20 -29.29
CA GLY A 406 1.98 18.85 -30.66
C GLY A 406 0.55 18.30 -30.83
N ALA A 407 -0.22 18.10 -29.76
CA ALA A 407 -1.61 17.66 -29.84
C ALA A 407 -2.59 18.85 -29.98
N ALA A 408 -3.60 18.69 -30.83
CA ALA A 408 -4.63 19.70 -31.06
C ALA A 408 -5.63 19.83 -29.90
N GLU A 409 -5.86 18.73 -29.17
CA GLU A 409 -6.82 18.62 -28.07
C GLU A 409 -6.21 17.88 -26.86
N ALA A 410 -6.85 18.00 -25.70
CA ALA A 410 -6.58 17.09 -24.58
C ALA A 410 -7.68 16.03 -24.50
N THR A 411 -7.25 14.78 -24.39
CA THR A 411 -8.13 13.64 -24.19
C THR A 411 -8.16 13.27 -22.71
N LEU A 412 -9.35 13.18 -22.15
CA LEU A 412 -9.57 12.94 -20.73
C LEU A 412 -10.50 11.73 -20.56
N PRO A 413 -9.95 10.53 -20.30
CA PRO A 413 -10.77 9.37 -20.01
C PRO A 413 -11.42 9.52 -18.64
N LEU A 414 -12.73 9.36 -18.60
CA LEU A 414 -13.58 9.49 -17.41
C LEU A 414 -14.28 8.18 -17.11
N GLN A 415 -14.56 7.99 -15.83
CA GLN A 415 -15.30 6.85 -15.35
C GLN A 415 -16.21 7.25 -14.19
N SER A 416 -17.44 6.74 -14.21
CA SER A 416 -18.36 6.83 -13.09
C SER A 416 -18.47 5.49 -12.37
N SER A 417 -18.56 5.57 -11.05
CA SER A 417 -18.73 4.42 -10.16
C SER A 417 -19.75 4.71 -9.07
N GLY A 418 -20.28 3.70 -8.39
CA GLY A 418 -21.48 3.88 -7.55
C GLY A 418 -22.72 4.26 -8.37
N GLY A 419 -23.77 4.74 -7.71
CA GLY A 419 -25.07 5.06 -8.29
C GLY A 419 -25.87 3.84 -8.77
N ALA A 420 -27.07 4.06 -9.34
CA ALA A 420 -27.92 3.01 -9.90
C ALA A 420 -28.31 3.28 -11.37
N GLY A 421 -28.43 2.23 -12.19
CA GLY A 421 -28.99 2.35 -13.55
C GLY A 421 -28.08 2.93 -14.64
N GLU A 422 -28.68 3.60 -15.62
CA GLU A 422 -28.01 4.34 -16.72
C GLU A 422 -27.26 5.60 -16.22
N ARG A 423 -26.35 6.15 -17.02
CA ARG A 423 -25.54 7.33 -16.68
C ARG A 423 -25.61 8.36 -17.79
N TRP A 424 -25.89 9.61 -17.41
CA TRP A 424 -25.87 10.76 -18.30
C TRP A 424 -24.80 11.74 -17.87
N TRP A 425 -23.99 12.16 -18.82
CA TRP A 425 -22.86 13.07 -18.60
C TRP A 425 -23.16 14.43 -19.22
N PHE A 426 -22.71 15.48 -18.55
CA PHE A 426 -22.91 16.86 -18.96
C PHE A 426 -21.60 17.64 -18.82
N LEU A 427 -21.25 18.43 -19.83
CA LEU A 427 -20.12 19.35 -19.81
C LEU A 427 -20.64 20.78 -19.97
N ASN A 428 -20.38 21.64 -18.97
CA ASN A 428 -20.88 23.01 -18.91
C ASN A 428 -22.41 23.13 -19.05
N GLY A 429 -23.14 22.10 -18.60
CA GLY A 429 -24.60 22.01 -18.71
C GLY A 429 -25.11 21.36 -19.99
N GLU A 430 -24.26 21.14 -20.99
CA GLU A 430 -24.63 20.48 -22.24
C GLU A 430 -24.46 18.95 -22.14
N PRO A 431 -25.45 18.14 -22.56
CA PRO A 431 -25.36 16.69 -22.50
C PRO A 431 -24.35 16.13 -23.50
N LEU A 432 -23.54 15.17 -23.05
CA LEU A 432 -22.65 14.40 -23.92
C LEU A 432 -23.43 13.29 -24.65
N THR A 433 -22.98 12.96 -25.86
CA THR A 433 -23.54 11.86 -26.66
C THR A 433 -23.19 10.49 -26.11
N GLU A 434 -22.02 10.35 -25.48
CA GLU A 434 -21.58 9.11 -24.84
C GLU A 434 -22.35 8.87 -23.53
N ARG A 435 -22.84 7.64 -23.37
CA ARG A 435 -23.57 7.20 -22.18
C ARG A 435 -22.88 6.03 -21.52
N GLY A 436 -23.20 5.84 -20.24
CA GLY A 436 -22.72 4.71 -19.47
C GLY A 436 -21.54 5.06 -18.56
N ARG A 437 -20.85 4.02 -18.09
CA ARG A 437 -19.90 4.17 -16.99
C ARG A 437 -18.60 4.83 -17.40
N ASN A 438 -18.19 4.72 -18.65
CA ASN A 438 -16.93 5.27 -19.14
C ASN A 438 -17.23 6.22 -20.29
N VAL A 439 -16.58 7.38 -20.29
CA VAL A 439 -16.71 8.41 -21.34
C VAL A 439 -15.33 9.00 -21.58
N THR A 440 -15.01 9.35 -22.81
CA THR A 440 -13.78 10.08 -23.12
C THR A 440 -14.11 11.51 -23.52
N LEU A 441 -13.63 12.48 -22.73
CA LEU A 441 -13.76 13.90 -23.08
C LEU A 441 -12.63 14.34 -24.00
N HIS A 442 -13.00 15.07 -25.04
CA HIS A 442 -12.08 15.71 -25.97
C HIS A 442 -12.22 17.23 -25.81
N LEU A 443 -11.17 17.88 -25.30
CA LEU A 443 -11.17 19.30 -24.95
C LEU A 443 -10.27 20.09 -25.90
N MET A 444 -10.88 21.02 -26.64
CA MET A 444 -10.20 21.87 -27.63
C MET A 444 -9.98 23.30 -27.16
N ASP A 445 -10.80 23.83 -26.25
CA ASP A 445 -10.74 25.23 -25.84
C ASP A 445 -10.11 25.39 -24.46
N LYS A 446 -9.47 26.53 -24.23
CA LYS A 446 -8.96 26.88 -22.89
C LYS A 446 -10.08 27.51 -22.08
N GLY A 447 -10.08 27.28 -20.78
CA GLY A 447 -11.06 27.89 -19.87
C GLY A 447 -11.49 26.98 -18.73
N ASP A 448 -12.49 27.44 -18.00
CA ASP A 448 -13.09 26.70 -16.90
C ASP A 448 -14.17 25.75 -17.43
N TYR A 449 -14.14 24.53 -16.91
CA TYR A 449 -15.07 23.47 -17.24
C TYR A 449 -15.74 22.95 -15.98
N GLN A 450 -17.02 22.63 -16.09
CA GLN A 450 -17.79 21.88 -15.12
C GLN A 450 -18.30 20.60 -15.78
N LEU A 451 -17.94 19.46 -15.20
CA LEU A 451 -18.40 18.16 -15.65
C LEU A 451 -19.31 17.56 -14.57
N LEU A 452 -20.45 17.04 -14.98
CA LEU A 452 -21.44 16.40 -14.12
C LEU A 452 -21.80 15.03 -14.70
N VAL A 453 -21.91 14.04 -13.84
CA VAL A 453 -22.56 12.75 -14.16
C VAL A 453 -23.79 12.59 -13.27
N MET A 454 -24.89 12.16 -13.87
CA MET A 454 -26.15 11.84 -13.21
C MET A 454 -26.52 10.37 -13.46
N ASP A 455 -27.14 9.73 -12.49
CA ASP A 455 -27.66 8.37 -12.61
C ASP A 455 -29.19 8.28 -12.71
N GLU A 456 -29.70 7.07 -13.01
CA GLU A 456 -31.14 6.77 -13.23
C GLU A 456 -32.03 7.09 -12.03
N VAL A 457 -31.43 7.17 -10.84
CA VAL A 457 -32.13 7.45 -9.58
C VAL A 457 -31.89 8.89 -9.10
N GLY A 458 -31.29 9.74 -9.95
CA GLY A 458 -31.15 11.18 -9.73
C GLY A 458 -29.96 11.59 -8.85
N GLN A 459 -29.03 10.68 -8.55
CA GLN A 459 -27.77 11.08 -7.91
C GLN A 459 -26.88 11.81 -8.90
N ILE A 460 -26.12 12.78 -8.39
CA ILE A 460 -25.19 13.58 -9.19
C ILE A 460 -23.80 13.56 -8.60
N ALA A 461 -22.78 13.55 -9.45
CA ALA A 461 -21.40 13.83 -9.10
C ALA A 461 -20.85 14.90 -10.04
N THR A 462 -20.25 15.94 -9.47
CA THR A 462 -19.82 17.13 -10.20
C THR A 462 -18.37 17.45 -9.90
N VAL A 463 -17.65 17.92 -10.91
CA VAL A 463 -16.25 18.33 -10.82
C VAL A 463 -16.02 19.58 -11.67
N LYS A 464 -15.23 20.52 -11.19
CA LYS A 464 -14.78 21.70 -11.93
C LYS A 464 -13.29 21.59 -12.21
N PHE A 465 -12.83 22.00 -13.39
CA PHE A 465 -11.41 21.97 -13.75
C PHE A 465 -11.10 23.04 -14.79
N VAL A 466 -9.81 23.31 -15.02
CA VAL A 466 -9.32 24.34 -15.94
C VAL A 466 -8.51 23.70 -17.05
N MET A 467 -8.76 24.07 -18.30
CA MET A 467 -7.97 23.67 -19.46
C MET A 467 -7.02 24.82 -19.85
N GLN A 468 -5.72 24.52 -19.94
CA GLN A 468 -4.64 25.49 -20.24
C GLN A 468 -3.92 25.25 -21.56
#